data_AF-A0A814R3E4-F1
#
_entry.id   AF-A0A814R3E4-F1
#
_cell.length_a   1.000
_cell.length_b   1.000
_cell.length_c   1.000
_cell.angle_alpha   90.00
_cell.angle_beta   90.00
_cell.angle_gamma   90.00
#
_symmetry.space_group_name_H-M   'P 1'
#
loop_
_entity.id
_entity.type
_entity.pdbx_description
1 polymer ?
#
loop_
_entity_poly.entity_id
_entity_poly.type
_entity_poly.pdbx_seq_one_letter_code
_entity_poly.pdbx_strand_id
1 'polypeptide(L)'
;MDCLLTTNNTTTLFDSPSIWTGYISVAVAVFFFGSSLVPAAKYPVGDGWASGHFGWFDLSGILLTVSQSIDSSRLLTVNMKKRIIGCSLAIVAGTLFGLVFTPSTYIQDHQDKYPGAMKNGLNYIFAMYTGILLTSSVYYGIYLIFKRNRPYICIEKSTTTSTLIMSSSASSLSSTTSTTTTTTSVITISAPIIIAMREWTMTGNMNVARMYHTASTLANGYVLVTGGESSDASLNSAELYNPSTGTWTNTGNMNVGRRHHKASTLTNGHVLVTGGCTSSDINCVAIKSVELYNPSTGTWANTGNMNVGRQHHTASTLPNGYVLIAGGKIGASPINSAELYNPLRGIWTSTRNMNFARYDHTASILANGHVLVAGGVASGNSDTAELYNPSTGTWTTTGDMRFFQSCHTATILANGSVLVAGFSGKIGRINPELYNPSTGTWTTTGIMNHGRCAHTASLLANGYVLVTNGKSGGDYSHSPELYNPSTNTWTMTGNMNVARMYHTASTLANGYVLVTGGESSEDAINTAELYQSISP
;
A
#
# COMPACT_ATOMS: atom_id res chain seq x y z
N MET A 1 -6.49 -34.89 -2.42
CA MET A 1 -7.73 -34.41 -1.79
C MET A 1 -8.73 -34.22 -2.90
N ASP A 2 -9.83 -34.97 -2.86
CA ASP A 2 -10.93 -34.86 -3.83
C ASP A 2 -11.87 -33.74 -3.35
N CYS A 3 -12.32 -32.90 -4.27
CA CYS A 3 -13.42 -31.95 -4.04
C CYS A 3 -14.69 -32.73 -3.72
N LEU A 4 -15.15 -32.66 -2.46
CA LEU A 4 -16.49 -33.12 -2.11
C LEU A 4 -17.49 -31.98 -2.36
N LEU A 5 -18.32 -32.16 -3.38
CA LEU A 5 -19.60 -31.49 -3.50
C LEU A 5 -20.53 -32.11 -2.44
N THR A 6 -20.99 -31.34 -1.47
CA THR A 6 -22.10 -31.74 -0.59
C THR A 6 -23.34 -30.99 -0.99
N THR A 7 -24.26 -31.70 -1.64
CA THR A 7 -25.67 -31.33 -1.68
C THR A 7 -26.40 -32.01 -0.52
N ASN A 8 -27.24 -31.22 0.14
CA ASN A 8 -28.40 -31.58 0.95
C ASN A 8 -28.27 -31.61 2.47
N ASN A 9 -29.13 -30.75 3.04
CA ASN A 9 -29.68 -30.73 4.39
C ASN A 9 -30.00 -32.12 4.94
N THR A 10 -29.52 -32.43 6.13
CA THR A 10 -30.33 -32.88 7.28
C THR A 10 -29.46 -32.91 8.54
N THR A 11 -29.99 -32.30 9.60
CA THR A 11 -29.46 -32.33 10.97
C THR A 11 -29.82 -33.64 11.65
N THR A 12 -28.83 -34.39 12.14
CA THR A 12 -29.00 -35.34 13.26
C THR A 12 -27.79 -35.30 14.19
N LEU A 13 -28.07 -35.10 15.48
CA LEU A 13 -27.12 -35.17 16.59
C LEU A 13 -26.71 -36.63 16.82
N PHE A 14 -25.40 -36.91 16.81
CA PHE A 14 -24.82 -38.10 17.42
C PHE A 14 -23.57 -37.71 18.21
N ASP A 15 -23.59 -38.03 19.51
CA ASP A 15 -22.44 -38.00 20.42
C ASP A 15 -21.28 -38.81 19.83
N SER A 16 -20.05 -38.28 19.83
CA SER A 16 -18.88 -39.05 19.42
C SER A 16 -17.64 -38.83 20.33
N PRO A 17 -16.97 -39.91 20.78
CA PRO A 17 -15.78 -39.87 21.62
C PRO A 17 -14.49 -39.64 20.80
N SER A 18 -14.45 -38.63 19.94
CA SER A 18 -13.39 -38.47 18.91
C SER A 18 -12.45 -37.29 19.07
N ILE A 19 -12.60 -36.49 20.14
CA ILE A 19 -11.70 -35.36 20.43
C ILE A 19 -10.30 -35.83 20.90
N TRP A 20 -10.22 -36.97 21.62
CA TRP A 20 -8.99 -37.43 22.25
C TRP A 20 -7.87 -37.83 21.27
N THR A 21 -8.20 -38.37 20.10
CA THR A 21 -7.19 -38.82 19.13
C THR A 21 -6.46 -37.66 18.42
N GLY A 22 -7.13 -36.52 18.23
CA GLY A 22 -6.48 -35.31 17.71
C GLY A 22 -5.46 -34.73 18.69
N TYR A 23 -5.82 -34.68 19.98
CA TYR A 23 -4.92 -34.22 21.04
C TYR A 23 -3.71 -35.14 21.25
N ILE A 24 -3.90 -36.46 21.17
CA ILE A 24 -2.79 -37.43 21.24
C ILE A 24 -1.81 -37.25 20.07
N SER A 25 -2.32 -36.97 18.86
CA SER A 25 -1.47 -36.78 17.67
C SER A 25 -0.61 -35.52 17.76
N VAL A 26 -1.16 -34.42 18.26
CA VAL A 26 -0.42 -33.17 18.50
C VAL A 26 0.56 -33.32 19.67
N ALA A 27 0.16 -34.01 20.74
CA ALA A 27 1.04 -34.28 21.88
C ALA A 27 2.24 -35.16 21.48
N VAL A 28 2.03 -36.19 20.64
CA VAL A 28 3.11 -37.03 20.12
C VAL A 28 4.03 -36.24 19.19
N ALA A 29 3.49 -35.39 18.31
CA ALA A 29 4.29 -34.52 17.44
C ALA A 29 5.16 -33.53 18.26
N VAL A 30 4.60 -32.93 19.31
CA VAL A 30 5.32 -32.03 20.22
C VAL A 30 6.36 -32.77 21.06
N PHE A 31 6.07 -34.00 21.51
CA PHE A 31 7.01 -34.81 22.29
C PHE A 31 8.23 -35.25 21.46
N PHE A 32 8.04 -35.59 20.18
CA PHE A 32 9.14 -35.87 19.27
C PHE A 32 9.89 -34.61 18.80
N PHE A 33 9.23 -33.44 18.73
CA PHE A 33 9.90 -32.15 18.50
C PHE A 33 10.71 -31.68 19.73
N GLY A 34 10.20 -31.88 20.94
CA GLY A 34 10.79 -31.35 22.18
C GLY A 34 11.88 -32.23 22.80
N SER A 35 11.87 -33.54 22.58
CA SER A 35 12.84 -34.47 23.17
C SER A 35 14.25 -34.40 22.57
N SER A 36 14.44 -33.62 21.49
CA SER A 36 15.76 -33.37 20.88
C SER A 36 16.42 -32.07 21.35
N LEU A 37 15.78 -31.31 22.24
CA LEU A 37 16.34 -30.08 22.82
C LEU A 37 17.07 -30.43 24.13
N VAL A 38 18.36 -30.78 24.03
CA VAL A 38 19.27 -30.79 25.18
C VAL A 38 19.35 -29.35 25.74
N PRO A 39 19.23 -29.14 27.07
CA PRO A 39 19.24 -27.80 27.64
C PRO A 39 20.64 -27.18 27.53
N ALA A 40 20.88 -26.41 26.47
CA ALA A 40 22.09 -25.62 26.32
C ALA A 40 22.05 -24.44 27.29
N ALA A 41 22.82 -24.55 28.36
CA ALA A 41 23.09 -23.46 29.29
C ALA A 41 23.71 -22.26 28.56
N LYS A 42 23.29 -21.06 28.97
CA LYS A 42 23.76 -19.74 28.53
C LYS A 42 25.28 -19.69 28.32
N TYR A 43 25.71 -19.42 27.09
CA TYR A 43 27.00 -18.78 26.81
C TYR A 43 26.77 -17.48 26.02
N PRO A 44 27.48 -16.39 26.36
CA PRO A 44 27.33 -15.10 25.69
C PRO A 44 28.09 -15.14 24.37
N VAL A 45 27.36 -15.27 23.26
CA VAL A 45 27.89 -14.95 21.92
C VAL A 45 27.59 -13.48 21.66
N GLY A 46 28.67 -12.73 21.38
CA GLY A 46 28.66 -11.30 21.12
C GLY A 46 27.80 -10.90 19.92
N ASP A 47 27.44 -9.63 19.94
CA ASP A 47 26.39 -8.99 19.15
C ASP A 47 26.45 -9.25 17.64
N GLY A 48 25.29 -9.60 17.08
CA GLY A 48 25.05 -9.64 15.65
C GLY A 48 24.15 -10.78 15.21
N TRP A 49 22.88 -10.47 14.97
CA TRP A 49 21.97 -11.21 14.06
C TRP A 49 21.34 -12.54 14.51
N ALA A 50 21.69 -13.14 15.65
CA ALA A 50 21.07 -14.41 16.07
C ALA A 50 20.21 -14.36 17.35
N SER A 51 20.24 -13.28 18.14
CA SER A 51 19.55 -13.20 19.44
C SER A 51 18.19 -12.48 19.41
N GLY A 52 17.72 -12.05 18.24
CA GLY A 52 16.49 -11.25 18.12
C GLY A 52 15.20 -11.98 17.72
N HIS A 53 15.26 -13.25 17.25
CA HIS A 53 14.08 -13.90 16.62
C HIS A 53 13.70 -15.28 17.16
N PHE A 54 14.29 -15.71 18.27
CA PHE A 54 13.85 -16.92 19.00
C PHE A 54 13.61 -16.61 20.48
N GLY A 55 12.93 -15.49 20.76
CA GLY A 55 12.31 -15.25 22.06
C GLY A 55 11.10 -16.18 22.20
N TRP A 56 11.21 -17.17 23.08
CA TRP A 56 10.13 -17.94 23.71
C TRP A 56 8.86 -18.11 22.87
N PHE A 57 8.79 -19.20 22.10
CA PHE A 57 7.52 -19.67 21.55
C PHE A 57 6.54 -19.95 22.69
N ASP A 58 5.62 -19.03 22.92
CA ASP A 58 4.46 -19.26 23.75
C ASP A 58 3.55 -20.29 23.05
N LEU A 59 3.71 -21.56 23.44
CA LEU A 59 2.93 -22.69 22.91
C LEU A 59 1.42 -22.50 23.12
N SER A 60 0.99 -21.58 24.00
CA SER A 60 -0.43 -21.28 24.19
C SER A 60 -1.03 -20.52 22.99
N GLY A 61 -0.24 -19.69 22.30
CA GLY A 61 -0.69 -18.88 21.16
C GLY A 61 -0.93 -19.69 19.88
N ILE A 62 -0.10 -20.71 19.60
CA ILE A 62 -0.26 -21.54 18.39
C ILE A 62 -1.47 -22.47 18.52
N LEU A 63 -1.74 -23.01 19.71
CA LEU A 63 -2.94 -23.82 19.95
C LEU A 63 -4.23 -23.00 19.76
N LEU A 64 -4.21 -21.69 20.08
CA LEU A 64 -5.32 -20.77 19.86
C LEU A 64 -5.42 -20.26 18.40
N THR A 65 -4.30 -20.09 17.70
CA THR A 65 -4.29 -19.59 16.30
C THR A 65 -4.69 -20.69 15.30
N VAL A 66 -4.37 -21.96 15.61
CA VAL A 66 -4.85 -23.12 14.83
C VAL A 66 -6.32 -23.43 15.15
N SER A 67 -6.82 -23.10 16.36
CA SER A 67 -8.24 -23.30 16.69
C SER A 67 -9.17 -22.24 16.10
N GLN A 68 -8.66 -21.07 15.67
CA GLN A 68 -9.48 -19.97 15.14
C GLN A 68 -9.58 -19.90 13.61
N SER A 69 -8.83 -20.74 12.87
CA SER A 69 -8.88 -20.80 11.40
C SER A 69 -9.36 -22.14 10.84
N ILE A 70 -9.65 -23.12 11.69
CA ILE A 70 -10.25 -24.38 11.26
C ILE A 70 -11.72 -24.36 11.67
N ASP A 71 -12.57 -24.17 10.67
CA ASP A 71 -13.99 -24.51 10.77
C ASP A 71 -14.11 -25.96 11.28
N SER A 72 -14.49 -26.11 12.56
CA SER A 72 -14.60 -27.40 13.26
C SER A 72 -15.50 -28.38 12.52
N SER A 73 -16.42 -27.88 11.68
CA SER A 73 -17.29 -28.67 10.82
C SER A 73 -16.57 -29.33 9.64
N ARG A 74 -15.47 -28.75 9.15
CA ARG A 74 -14.65 -29.27 8.03
C ARG A 74 -13.67 -30.36 8.44
N LEU A 75 -13.26 -30.41 9.70
CA LEU A 75 -12.46 -31.52 10.21
C LEU A 75 -13.30 -32.80 10.26
N LEU A 76 -14.56 -32.72 10.71
CA LEU A 76 -15.48 -33.86 10.89
C LEU A 76 -15.78 -34.65 9.61
N THR A 77 -15.50 -34.10 8.42
CA THR A 77 -15.76 -34.75 7.13
C THR A 77 -14.54 -35.43 6.50
N VAL A 78 -13.35 -35.33 7.10
CA VAL A 78 -12.15 -35.99 6.59
C VAL A 78 -12.11 -37.46 7.05
N ASN A 79 -12.29 -38.37 6.09
CA ASN A 79 -12.20 -39.82 6.27
C ASN A 79 -10.96 -40.22 7.11
N MET A 80 -11.16 -41.10 8.11
CA MET A 80 -10.13 -41.59 9.04
C MET A 80 -8.85 -42.06 8.33
N LYS A 81 -8.96 -42.69 7.15
CA LYS A 81 -7.80 -43.11 6.35
C LYS A 81 -6.93 -41.92 5.91
N LYS A 82 -7.54 -40.80 5.51
CA LYS A 82 -6.83 -39.59 5.08
C LYS A 82 -6.12 -38.90 6.25
N ARG A 83 -6.69 -38.97 7.46
CA ARG A 83 -6.07 -38.46 8.69
C ARG A 83 -4.85 -39.27 9.10
N ILE A 84 -4.96 -40.61 9.07
CA ILE A 84 -3.84 -41.52 9.35
C ILE A 84 -2.69 -41.25 8.38
N ILE A 85 -2.98 -41.15 7.07
CA ILE A 85 -1.97 -40.85 6.06
C ILE A 85 -1.28 -39.51 6.32
N GLY A 86 -2.05 -38.45 6.64
CA GLY A 86 -1.49 -37.14 6.96
C GLY A 86 -0.57 -37.15 8.19
N CYS A 87 -0.99 -37.84 9.26
CA CYS A 87 -0.19 -37.96 10.48
C CYS A 87 1.09 -38.78 10.24
N SER A 88 1.00 -39.89 9.50
CA SER A 88 2.17 -40.70 9.14
C SER A 88 3.18 -39.92 8.30
N LEU A 89 2.72 -39.12 7.33
CA LEU A 89 3.61 -38.28 6.51
C LEU A 89 4.29 -37.18 7.33
N ALA A 90 3.59 -36.58 8.29
CA ALA A 90 4.16 -35.58 9.19
C ALA A 90 5.24 -36.17 10.11
N ILE A 91 5.02 -37.38 10.64
CA ILE A 91 6.01 -38.10 11.46
C ILE A 91 7.26 -38.37 10.63
N VAL A 92 7.11 -38.92 9.42
CA VAL A 92 8.25 -39.20 8.53
C VAL A 92 9.03 -37.94 8.19
N ALA A 93 8.35 -36.82 7.88
CA ALA A 93 9.01 -35.55 7.61
C ALA A 93 9.79 -35.02 8.82
N GLY A 94 9.20 -35.10 10.03
CA GLY A 94 9.87 -34.72 11.27
C GLY A 94 11.10 -35.58 11.59
N THR A 95 11.02 -36.89 11.37
CA THR A 95 12.15 -37.81 11.57
C THR A 95 13.28 -37.54 10.58
N LEU A 96 12.96 -37.35 9.30
CA LEU A 96 13.96 -37.00 8.27
C LEU A 96 14.66 -35.68 8.59
N PHE A 97 13.91 -34.69 9.08
CA PHE A 97 14.49 -33.41 9.51
C PHE A 97 15.43 -33.58 10.70
N GLY A 98 15.03 -34.33 11.73
CA GLY A 98 15.86 -34.58 12.92
C GLY A 98 17.16 -35.36 12.63
N LEU A 99 17.12 -36.29 11.67
CA LEU A 99 18.30 -37.07 11.25
C LEU A 99 19.35 -36.22 10.52
N VAL A 100 18.95 -35.12 9.88
CA VAL A 100 19.87 -34.19 9.20
C VAL A 100 20.44 -33.15 10.18
N PHE A 101 19.65 -32.78 11.19
CA PHE A 101 20.01 -31.73 12.15
C PHE A 101 21.02 -32.21 13.21
N THR A 102 20.80 -33.40 13.78
CA THR A 102 21.57 -33.92 14.92
C THR A 102 23.08 -34.09 14.65
N PRO A 103 23.54 -34.56 13.47
CA PRO A 103 24.97 -34.67 13.19
C PRO A 103 25.67 -33.32 13.07
N SER A 104 24.96 -32.31 12.56
CA SER A 104 25.51 -30.96 12.30
C SER A 104 25.83 -30.24 13.61
N THR A 105 24.94 -30.33 14.60
CA THR A 105 25.16 -29.77 15.94
C THR A 105 26.18 -30.58 16.73
N TYR A 106 26.17 -31.92 16.60
CA TYR A 106 27.17 -32.78 17.26
C TYR A 106 28.60 -32.46 16.83
N ILE A 107 28.84 -32.24 15.53
CA ILE A 107 30.15 -31.85 14.99
C ILE A 107 30.55 -30.45 15.48
N GLN A 108 29.59 -29.53 15.58
CA GLN A 108 29.84 -28.18 16.10
C GLN A 108 30.30 -28.23 17.57
N ASP A 109 29.69 -29.09 18.39
CA ASP A 109 29.93 -29.17 19.84
C ASP A 109 31.13 -30.05 20.25
N HIS A 110 31.62 -30.94 19.37
CA HIS A 110 32.74 -31.87 19.65
C HIS A 110 34.00 -31.53 18.82
N GLN A 111 34.51 -30.30 18.97
CA GLN A 111 35.69 -29.78 18.27
C GLN A 111 36.99 -30.54 18.56
N ASP A 112 37.04 -31.23 19.70
CA ASP A 112 38.12 -32.13 20.10
C ASP A 112 38.23 -33.35 19.19
N LYS A 113 37.10 -33.84 18.65
CA LYS A 113 37.05 -34.97 17.71
C LYS A 113 37.11 -34.55 16.24
N TYR A 114 36.77 -33.30 15.92
CA TYR A 114 36.71 -32.80 14.54
C TYR A 114 37.55 -31.51 14.35
N PRO A 115 38.90 -31.61 14.44
CA PRO A 115 39.77 -30.45 14.27
C PRO A 115 39.67 -29.89 12.83
N GLY A 116 39.29 -28.62 12.71
CA GLY A 116 39.11 -27.93 11.41
C GLY A 116 37.67 -27.53 11.07
N ALA A 117 36.69 -27.95 11.86
CA ALA A 117 35.31 -27.51 11.71
C ALA A 117 35.16 -26.00 12.05
N MET A 118 34.47 -25.23 11.19
CA MET A 118 34.24 -23.80 11.43
C MET A 118 33.32 -23.59 12.65
N LYS A 119 33.67 -22.64 13.53
CA LYS A 119 32.84 -22.24 14.69
C LYS A 119 31.61 -21.42 14.32
N ASN A 120 31.66 -20.75 13.17
CA ASN A 120 30.67 -19.78 12.73
C ASN A 120 29.53 -20.57 12.09
N GLY A 121 28.31 -20.48 12.64
CA GLY A 121 27.14 -21.31 12.28
C GLY A 121 26.71 -21.28 10.80
N LEU A 122 27.34 -20.47 9.95
CA LEU A 122 26.95 -20.22 8.56
C LEU A 122 27.01 -21.46 7.66
N ASN A 123 28.05 -22.30 7.80
CA ASN A 123 28.16 -23.53 7.00
C ASN A 123 27.12 -24.59 7.42
N TYR A 124 26.76 -24.60 8.70
CA TYR A 124 25.70 -25.46 9.22
C TYR A 124 24.32 -24.96 8.77
N ILE A 125 24.11 -23.64 8.71
CA ILE A 125 22.90 -23.04 8.12
C ILE A 125 22.78 -23.43 6.65
N PHE A 126 23.86 -23.37 5.87
CA PHE A 126 23.83 -23.80 4.47
C PHE A 126 23.49 -25.30 4.33
N ALA A 127 24.06 -26.17 5.16
CA ALA A 127 23.71 -27.60 5.21
C ALA A 127 22.25 -27.84 5.60
N MET A 128 21.67 -26.99 6.46
CA MET A 128 20.24 -27.05 6.83
C MET A 128 19.33 -26.69 5.64
N TYR A 129 19.65 -25.62 4.90
CA TYR A 129 18.87 -25.22 3.74
C TYR A 129 18.89 -26.28 2.63
N THR A 130 20.04 -26.92 2.39
CA THR A 130 20.15 -28.00 1.40
C THR A 130 19.39 -29.25 1.83
N GLY A 131 19.36 -29.58 3.13
CA GLY A 131 18.54 -30.67 3.67
C GLY A 131 17.03 -30.43 3.53
N ILE A 132 16.56 -29.21 3.77
CA ILE A 132 15.15 -28.83 3.58
C ILE A 132 14.78 -28.93 2.10
N LEU A 133 15.62 -28.38 1.22
CA LEU A 133 15.40 -28.41 -0.23
C LEU A 133 15.39 -29.84 -0.79
N LEU A 134 16.28 -30.71 -0.30
CA LEU A 134 16.31 -32.12 -0.67
C LEU A 134 15.02 -32.82 -0.22
N THR A 135 14.60 -32.61 1.03
CA THR A 135 13.40 -33.22 1.59
C THR A 135 12.13 -32.77 0.85
N SER A 136 12.00 -31.47 0.56
CA SER A 136 10.87 -30.93 -0.20
C SER A 136 10.85 -31.45 -1.65
N SER A 137 12.02 -31.59 -2.27
CA SER A 137 12.16 -32.11 -3.64
C SER A 137 11.80 -33.59 -3.73
N VAL A 138 12.22 -34.41 -2.77
CA VAL A 138 11.84 -35.83 -2.68
C VAL A 138 10.33 -35.96 -2.45
N TYR A 139 9.76 -35.16 -1.55
CA TYR A 139 8.32 -35.15 -1.30
C TYR A 139 7.51 -34.75 -2.55
N TYR A 140 7.99 -33.73 -3.27
CA TYR A 140 7.40 -33.31 -4.54
C TYR A 140 7.53 -34.38 -5.62
N GLY A 141 8.66 -35.07 -5.72
CA GLY A 141 8.85 -36.21 -6.63
C GLY A 141 7.88 -37.36 -6.35
N ILE A 142 7.71 -37.74 -5.09
CA ILE A 142 6.73 -38.76 -4.66
C ILE A 142 5.30 -38.31 -4.99
N TYR A 143 4.98 -37.04 -4.75
CA TYR A 143 3.69 -36.44 -5.12
C TYR A 143 3.43 -36.54 -6.63
N LEU A 144 4.43 -36.19 -7.47
CA LEU A 144 4.31 -36.27 -8.93
C LEU A 144 4.11 -37.71 -9.43
N ILE A 145 4.82 -38.68 -8.85
CA ILE A 145 4.67 -40.10 -9.16
C ILE A 145 3.26 -40.59 -8.81
N PHE A 146 2.77 -40.25 -7.61
CA PHE A 146 1.42 -40.62 -7.18
C PHE A 146 0.32 -39.93 -7.99
N LYS A 147 0.56 -38.69 -8.45
CA LYS A 147 -0.40 -37.90 -9.22
C LYS A 147 -0.27 -38.06 -10.73
N ARG A 148 0.68 -38.85 -11.23
CA ARG A 148 0.99 -39.00 -12.67
C ARG A 148 1.01 -37.64 -13.39
N ASN A 149 1.57 -36.63 -12.73
CA ASN A 149 1.65 -35.26 -13.22
C ASN A 149 0.29 -34.59 -13.61
N ARG A 150 -0.82 -34.94 -12.92
CA ARG A 150 -2.13 -34.27 -13.09
C ARG A 150 -2.58 -33.58 -11.78
N PRO A 151 -2.09 -32.37 -11.48
CA PRO A 151 -2.53 -31.62 -10.30
C PRO A 151 -3.96 -31.09 -10.48
N TYR A 152 -4.77 -31.16 -9.43
CA TYR A 152 -6.11 -30.56 -9.40
C TYR A 152 -6.01 -29.14 -8.84
N ILE A 153 -6.46 -28.14 -9.61
CA ILE A 153 -6.61 -26.75 -9.16
C ILE A 153 -8.07 -26.55 -8.75
N CYS A 154 -8.31 -26.20 -7.49
CA CYS A 154 -9.65 -25.88 -7.00
C CYS A 154 -9.97 -24.41 -7.34
N ILE A 155 -10.98 -24.18 -8.18
CA ILE A 155 -11.57 -22.86 -8.40
C ILE A 155 -12.76 -22.72 -7.43
N GLU A 156 -12.66 -21.83 -6.45
CA GLU A 156 -13.80 -21.50 -5.59
C GLU A 156 -14.82 -20.66 -6.40
N LYS A 157 -15.99 -21.24 -6.70
CA LYS A 157 -17.14 -20.47 -7.19
C LYS A 157 -17.90 -19.91 -5.99
N SER A 158 -17.70 -18.64 -5.67
CA SER A 158 -18.64 -17.90 -4.84
C SER A 158 -19.93 -17.66 -5.64
N THR A 159 -21.06 -18.17 -5.16
CA THR A 159 -22.38 -17.92 -5.76
C THR A 159 -23.14 -17.01 -4.81
N THR A 160 -23.06 -15.70 -5.01
CA THR A 160 -23.91 -14.72 -4.30
C THR A 160 -25.11 -14.44 -5.18
N THR A 161 -26.27 -15.03 -4.84
CA THR A 161 -27.54 -14.74 -5.53
C THR A 161 -28.18 -13.52 -4.88
N SER A 162 -28.04 -12.35 -5.50
CA SER A 162 -28.81 -11.15 -5.13
C SER A 162 -30.11 -11.11 -5.93
N THR A 163 -31.24 -11.36 -5.26
CA THR A 163 -32.58 -11.29 -5.86
C THR A 163 -32.99 -9.82 -6.00
N LEU A 164 -33.07 -9.33 -7.24
CA LEU A 164 -33.50 -7.96 -7.55
C LEU A 164 -35.03 -7.95 -7.67
N ILE A 165 -35.73 -7.39 -6.67
CA ILE A 165 -37.17 -7.14 -6.75
C ILE A 165 -37.37 -5.85 -7.56
N MET A 166 -37.77 -5.97 -8.82
CA MET A 166 -38.33 -4.85 -9.57
C MET A 166 -39.84 -4.79 -9.36
N SER A 167 -40.32 -3.73 -8.72
CA SER A 167 -41.74 -3.36 -8.72
C SER A 167 -42.05 -2.56 -9.98
N SER A 168 -42.83 -3.14 -10.90
CA SER A 168 -43.44 -2.41 -12.01
C SER A 168 -44.93 -2.27 -11.77
N SER A 169 -45.37 -1.06 -11.46
CA SER A 169 -46.77 -0.65 -11.53
C SER A 169 -47.16 -0.38 -12.98
N ALA A 170 -48.04 -1.20 -13.54
CA ALA A 170 -48.87 -0.84 -14.68
C ALA A 170 -50.19 -1.62 -14.69
N SER A 171 -51.24 -0.86 -14.98
CA SER A 171 -52.67 -1.10 -14.89
C SER A 171 -53.25 -2.12 -15.89
N SER A 172 -54.38 -2.69 -15.46
CA SER A 172 -55.43 -3.43 -16.18
C SER A 172 -55.59 -3.20 -17.70
N LEU A 173 -55.80 -4.28 -18.47
CA LEU A 173 -57.08 -4.62 -19.11
C LEU A 173 -57.05 -6.00 -19.81
N SER A 174 -58.25 -6.46 -20.16
CA SER A 174 -58.76 -7.78 -20.56
C SER A 174 -58.25 -8.46 -21.85
N SER A 175 -58.23 -9.81 -21.78
CA SER A 175 -58.57 -10.86 -22.77
C SER A 175 -58.44 -10.60 -24.28
N THR A 176 -57.69 -11.46 -24.98
CA THR A 176 -58.24 -12.39 -26.00
C THR A 176 -57.19 -13.40 -26.48
N THR A 177 -57.63 -14.64 -26.64
CA THR A 177 -56.91 -15.77 -27.21
C THR A 177 -56.76 -15.61 -28.72
N SER A 178 -55.57 -15.80 -29.27
CA SER A 178 -55.39 -16.28 -30.65
C SER A 178 -54.08 -17.04 -30.80
N THR A 179 -54.20 -18.23 -31.34
CA THR A 179 -53.15 -19.17 -31.72
C THR A 179 -52.49 -18.73 -33.02
N THR A 180 -51.15 -18.59 -33.02
CA THR A 180 -50.38 -18.59 -34.28
C THR A 180 -49.05 -19.31 -34.06
N THR A 181 -48.90 -20.44 -34.74
CA THR A 181 -47.68 -21.24 -34.82
C THR A 181 -46.70 -20.54 -35.75
N THR A 182 -45.59 -20.05 -35.21
CA THR A 182 -44.45 -19.57 -36.02
C THR A 182 -43.19 -20.21 -35.48
N THR A 183 -42.60 -21.10 -36.27
CA THR A 183 -41.28 -21.69 -36.03
C THR A 183 -40.21 -20.63 -36.24
N THR A 184 -39.79 -19.96 -35.17
CA THR A 184 -38.55 -19.19 -35.11
C THR A 184 -37.46 -20.06 -34.49
N SER A 185 -36.50 -20.49 -35.30
CA SER A 185 -35.23 -21.03 -34.84
C SER A 185 -34.44 -19.92 -34.16
N VAL A 186 -34.52 -19.82 -32.84
CA VAL A 186 -33.68 -18.93 -32.04
C VAL A 186 -32.30 -19.57 -31.94
N ILE A 187 -31.31 -18.98 -32.61
CA ILE A 187 -29.90 -19.21 -32.27
C ILE A 187 -29.67 -18.48 -30.94
N THR A 188 -29.80 -19.20 -29.83
CA THR A 188 -29.40 -18.72 -28.52
C THR A 188 -27.88 -18.67 -28.49
N ILE A 189 -27.31 -17.48 -28.67
CA ILE A 189 -25.92 -17.22 -28.27
C ILE A 189 -25.92 -17.15 -26.74
N SER A 190 -25.92 -18.33 -26.11
CA SER A 190 -25.82 -18.46 -24.66
C SER A 190 -24.35 -18.38 -24.24
N ALA A 191 -23.82 -17.16 -24.19
CA ALA A 191 -22.72 -16.85 -23.31
C ALA A 191 -23.01 -15.49 -22.67
N PRO A 192 -23.25 -15.40 -21.35
CA PRO A 192 -23.13 -14.12 -20.70
C PRO A 192 -21.67 -13.69 -20.88
N ILE A 193 -21.45 -12.61 -21.63
CA ILE A 193 -20.18 -11.90 -21.62
C ILE A 193 -20.07 -11.29 -20.23
N ILE A 194 -19.54 -12.06 -19.28
CA ILE A 194 -19.06 -11.52 -18.01
C ILE A 194 -17.78 -10.76 -18.38
N ILE A 195 -17.93 -9.47 -18.72
CA ILE A 195 -16.78 -8.57 -18.69
C ILE A 195 -16.40 -8.49 -17.21
N ALA A 196 -15.43 -9.29 -16.79
CA ALA A 196 -14.74 -9.06 -15.55
C ALA A 196 -14.08 -7.68 -15.66
N MET A 197 -14.75 -6.63 -15.19
CA MET A 197 -14.19 -5.30 -15.15
C MET A 197 -12.94 -5.37 -14.26
N ARG A 198 -11.75 -5.21 -14.84
CA ARG A 198 -10.52 -5.08 -14.07
C ARG A 198 -10.57 -3.70 -13.40
N GLU A 199 -10.46 -3.67 -12.07
CA GLU A 199 -10.36 -2.42 -11.30
C GLU A 199 -9.18 -1.55 -11.75
N TRP A 200 -8.12 -2.20 -12.24
CA TRP A 200 -6.91 -1.55 -12.76
C TRP A 200 -6.70 -1.85 -14.24
N THR A 201 -6.60 -0.80 -15.04
CA THR A 201 -6.38 -0.89 -16.49
C THR A 201 -5.19 -0.02 -16.90
N MET A 202 -4.27 -0.57 -17.69
CA MET A 202 -3.18 0.20 -18.29
C MET A 202 -3.74 1.29 -19.21
N THR A 203 -3.13 2.47 -19.18
CA THR A 203 -3.38 3.54 -20.17
C THR A 203 -2.08 3.87 -20.92
N GLY A 204 -2.09 4.88 -21.78
CA GLY A 204 -0.87 5.30 -22.48
C GLY A 204 0.25 5.67 -21.50
N ASN A 205 1.50 5.54 -21.97
CA ASN A 205 2.69 5.84 -21.19
C ASN A 205 3.17 7.27 -21.43
N MET A 206 3.78 7.88 -20.40
CA MET A 206 4.53 9.12 -20.56
C MET A 206 5.69 8.92 -21.55
N ASN A 207 6.09 10.00 -22.21
CA ASN A 207 7.25 10.02 -23.10
C ASN A 207 8.56 9.90 -22.32
N VAL A 208 8.61 10.45 -21.10
CA VAL A 208 9.79 10.40 -20.23
C VAL A 208 9.44 9.70 -18.92
N ALA A 209 10.25 8.70 -18.57
CA ALA A 209 10.18 8.02 -17.28
C ALA A 209 10.62 8.96 -16.16
N ARG A 210 9.86 9.01 -15.06
CA ARG A 210 10.13 9.98 -13.99
C ARG A 210 9.59 9.57 -12.63
N MET A 211 10.39 9.82 -11.59
CA MET A 211 9.99 9.80 -10.17
C MET A 211 10.09 11.21 -9.56
N TYR A 212 9.54 11.43 -8.36
CA TYR A 212 9.55 12.74 -7.67
C TYR A 212 8.96 13.91 -8.47
N HIS A 213 8.18 13.60 -9.50
CA HIS A 213 7.45 14.56 -10.29
C HIS A 213 6.18 15.00 -9.57
N THR A 214 5.53 16.05 -10.07
CA THR A 214 4.21 16.46 -9.60
C THR A 214 3.19 16.32 -10.72
N ALA A 215 1.95 16.03 -10.35
CA ALA A 215 0.81 16.00 -11.25
C ALA A 215 -0.22 17.04 -10.80
N SER A 216 -0.85 17.73 -11.75
CA SER A 216 -1.88 18.73 -11.50
C SER A 216 -3.02 18.56 -12.49
N THR A 217 -4.22 18.28 -11.98
CA THR A 217 -5.44 18.29 -12.80
C THR A 217 -5.77 19.73 -13.20
N LEU A 218 -5.95 19.93 -14.49
CA LEU A 218 -6.24 21.24 -15.11
C LEU A 218 -7.74 21.43 -15.29
N ALA A 219 -8.18 22.69 -15.44
CA ALA A 219 -9.59 23.02 -15.62
C ALA A 219 -10.22 22.40 -16.88
N ASN A 220 -9.42 22.12 -17.91
CA ASN A 220 -9.85 21.44 -19.13
C ASN A 220 -9.89 19.90 -18.99
N GLY A 221 -9.65 19.35 -17.80
CA GLY A 221 -9.66 17.92 -17.50
C GLY A 221 -8.35 17.18 -17.79
N TYR A 222 -7.37 17.82 -18.42
CA TYR A 222 -6.06 17.21 -18.64
C TYR A 222 -5.27 17.11 -17.33
N VAL A 223 -4.33 16.17 -17.25
CA VAL A 223 -3.38 16.10 -16.13
C VAL A 223 -2.01 16.54 -16.63
N LEU A 224 -1.50 17.62 -16.04
CA LEU A 224 -0.13 18.11 -16.28
C LEU A 224 0.83 17.39 -15.33
N VAL A 225 1.84 16.73 -15.89
CA VAL A 225 2.96 16.16 -15.16
C VAL A 225 4.21 17.01 -15.41
N THR A 226 4.94 17.38 -14.35
CA THR A 226 6.08 18.31 -14.44
C THR A 226 7.29 17.84 -13.66
N GLY A 227 8.47 18.01 -14.27
CA GLY A 227 9.77 17.78 -13.64
C GLY A 227 9.95 16.36 -13.11
N GLY A 228 10.58 16.24 -11.95
CA GLY A 228 11.00 14.96 -11.38
C GLY A 228 12.41 14.61 -11.80
N GLU A 229 12.73 13.33 -11.70
CA GLU A 229 14.07 12.79 -11.94
C GLU A 229 14.00 11.53 -12.80
N SER A 230 14.99 11.41 -13.69
CA SER A 230 15.22 10.24 -14.54
C SER A 230 16.71 10.05 -14.72
N SER A 231 17.21 8.83 -14.53
CA SER A 231 18.65 8.50 -14.65
C SER A 231 19.56 9.51 -13.94
N ASP A 232 19.25 9.82 -12.68
CA ASP A 232 19.95 10.79 -11.83
C ASP A 232 20.00 12.24 -12.36
N ALA A 233 19.14 12.59 -13.31
CA ALA A 233 19.01 13.94 -13.84
C ALA A 233 17.66 14.56 -13.49
N SER A 234 17.68 15.79 -12.96
CA SER A 234 16.47 16.57 -12.73
C SER A 234 15.87 17.05 -14.06
N LEU A 235 14.60 16.75 -14.28
CA LEU A 235 13.89 17.04 -15.52
C LEU A 235 13.29 18.45 -15.50
N ASN A 236 13.35 19.14 -16.63
CA ASN A 236 12.58 20.36 -16.87
C ASN A 236 11.37 20.12 -17.79
N SER A 237 11.24 18.92 -18.34
CA SER A 237 10.15 18.56 -19.25
C SER A 237 8.81 18.44 -18.52
N ALA A 238 7.74 18.73 -19.27
CA ALA A 238 6.37 18.57 -18.83
C ALA A 238 5.53 17.90 -19.91
N GLU A 239 4.51 17.15 -19.47
CA GLU A 239 3.65 16.35 -20.33
C GLU A 239 2.20 16.48 -19.90
N LEU A 240 1.29 16.38 -20.86
CA LEU A 240 -0.15 16.42 -20.66
C LEU A 240 -0.75 15.06 -20.98
N TYR A 241 -1.45 14.49 -20.01
CA TYR A 241 -2.33 13.34 -20.22
C TYR A 241 -3.72 13.80 -20.60
N ASN A 242 -4.26 13.24 -21.69
CA ASN A 242 -5.65 13.40 -22.08
C ASN A 242 -6.49 12.20 -21.60
N PRO A 243 -7.38 12.36 -20.60
CA PRO A 243 -8.23 11.28 -20.12
C PRO A 243 -9.19 10.68 -21.15
N SER A 244 -9.59 11.43 -22.18
CA SER A 244 -10.58 10.94 -23.16
C SER A 244 -9.97 9.97 -24.17
N THR A 245 -8.67 10.09 -24.43
CA THR A 245 -7.94 9.27 -25.41
C THR A 245 -6.90 8.35 -24.75
N GLY A 246 -6.54 8.59 -23.49
CA GLY A 246 -5.46 7.88 -22.80
C GLY A 246 -4.07 8.21 -23.34
N THR A 247 -3.90 9.32 -24.08
CA THR A 247 -2.63 9.66 -24.74
C THR A 247 -1.86 10.73 -23.98
N TRP A 248 -0.53 10.66 -24.05
CA TRP A 248 0.39 11.66 -23.52
C TRP A 248 0.96 12.54 -24.63
N THR A 249 1.07 13.84 -24.35
CA THR A 249 1.65 14.82 -25.28
C THR A 249 2.64 15.71 -24.54
N ASN A 250 3.79 15.99 -25.16
CA ASN A 250 4.73 16.96 -24.61
C ASN A 250 4.13 18.37 -24.68
N THR A 251 4.39 19.18 -23.66
CA THR A 251 4.09 20.62 -23.65
C THR A 251 5.39 21.41 -23.49
N GLY A 252 5.32 22.73 -23.32
CA GLY A 252 6.50 23.55 -23.06
C GLY A 252 7.31 23.04 -21.85
N ASN A 253 8.60 23.34 -21.85
CA ASN A 253 9.51 22.97 -20.77
C ASN A 253 9.68 24.11 -19.76
N MET A 254 9.89 23.76 -18.50
CA MET A 254 10.38 24.68 -17.49
C MET A 254 11.78 25.18 -17.86
N ASN A 255 12.14 26.36 -17.38
CA ASN A 255 13.49 26.92 -17.53
C ASN A 255 14.51 26.16 -16.67
N VAL A 256 14.07 25.66 -15.51
CA VAL A 256 14.94 24.93 -14.57
C VAL A 256 14.42 23.52 -14.34
N GLY A 257 15.30 22.53 -14.52
CA GLY A 257 15.02 21.14 -14.18
C GLY A 257 14.95 20.96 -12.67
N ARG A 258 13.92 20.27 -12.18
CA ARG A 258 13.66 20.17 -10.74
C ARG A 258 13.02 18.85 -10.34
N ARG A 259 13.42 18.35 -9.18
CA ARG A 259 12.76 17.28 -8.42
C ARG A 259 12.40 17.78 -7.02
N HIS A 260 11.52 17.04 -6.32
CA HIS A 260 11.05 17.39 -4.96
C HIS A 260 10.39 18.77 -4.85
N HIS A 261 9.99 19.35 -5.98
CA HIS A 261 9.22 20.58 -6.08
C HIS A 261 7.75 20.33 -5.74
N LYS A 262 6.98 21.41 -5.63
CA LYS A 262 5.52 21.35 -5.54
C LYS A 262 4.88 22.13 -6.68
N ALA A 263 3.76 21.59 -7.17
CA ALA A 263 2.90 22.24 -8.15
C ALA A 263 1.55 22.55 -7.49
N SER A 264 1.04 23.76 -7.72
CA SER A 264 -0.25 24.21 -7.21
C SER A 264 -1.06 24.86 -8.32
N THR A 265 -2.25 24.33 -8.59
CA THR A 265 -3.21 24.98 -9.50
C THR A 265 -3.75 26.23 -8.82
N LEU A 266 -3.63 27.37 -9.51
CA LEU A 266 -4.09 28.68 -9.06
C LEU A 266 -5.55 28.91 -9.47
N THR A 267 -6.20 29.89 -8.84
CA THR A 267 -7.59 30.27 -9.15
C THR A 267 -7.78 30.79 -10.57
N ASN A 268 -6.72 31.30 -11.20
CA ASN A 268 -6.72 31.73 -12.61
C ASN A 268 -6.39 30.57 -13.59
N GLY A 269 -6.34 29.33 -13.12
CA GLY A 269 -6.07 28.13 -13.91
C GLY A 269 -4.60 27.87 -14.24
N HIS A 270 -3.68 28.79 -13.93
CA HIS A 270 -2.25 28.54 -14.13
C HIS A 270 -1.72 27.54 -13.07
N VAL A 271 -0.63 26.84 -13.38
CA VAL A 271 0.05 25.96 -12.42
C VAL A 271 1.32 26.63 -11.95
N LEU A 272 1.41 26.89 -10.64
CA LEU A 272 2.58 27.43 -9.98
C LEU A 272 3.51 26.28 -9.56
N VAL A 273 4.74 26.29 -10.05
CA VAL A 273 5.77 25.33 -9.66
C VAL A 273 6.84 26.01 -8.82
N THR A 274 7.06 25.47 -7.61
CA THR A 274 7.89 26.10 -6.58
C THR A 274 9.06 25.24 -6.16
N GLY A 275 10.25 25.82 -6.13
CA GLY A 275 11.43 25.26 -5.49
C GLY A 275 11.85 23.91 -6.07
N GLY A 276 12.18 22.99 -5.17
CA GLY A 276 12.81 21.72 -5.49
C GLY A 276 14.33 21.85 -5.50
N CYS A 277 14.94 21.03 -6.34
CA CYS A 277 16.37 20.80 -6.33
C CYS A 277 16.80 20.34 -7.74
N THR A 278 18.01 20.71 -8.19
CA THR A 278 18.50 20.49 -9.57
C THR A 278 19.49 19.33 -9.74
N SER A 279 20.01 18.76 -8.65
CA SER A 279 21.00 17.68 -8.68
C SER A 279 20.47 16.41 -8.02
N SER A 280 20.98 15.25 -8.44
CA SER A 280 20.70 13.93 -7.83
C SER A 280 21.38 13.73 -6.46
N ASP A 281 22.39 14.54 -6.13
CA ASP A 281 23.12 14.49 -4.85
C ASP A 281 22.19 14.58 -3.62
N ILE A 282 22.52 13.80 -2.57
CA ILE A 282 21.86 13.85 -1.26
C ILE A 282 21.92 15.25 -0.61
N ASN A 283 22.94 16.04 -0.94
CA ASN A 283 23.12 17.42 -0.50
C ASN A 283 22.60 18.45 -1.51
N CYS A 284 21.65 18.06 -2.36
CA CYS A 284 21.10 18.91 -3.41
C CYS A 284 20.77 20.33 -2.92
N VAL A 285 21.24 21.32 -3.68
CA VAL A 285 21.00 22.73 -3.37
C VAL A 285 19.54 23.07 -3.67
N ALA A 286 18.82 23.45 -2.61
CA ALA A 286 17.43 23.83 -2.72
C ALA A 286 17.29 25.17 -3.46
N ILE A 287 16.42 25.23 -4.47
CA ILE A 287 16.30 26.41 -5.34
C ILE A 287 15.15 27.33 -4.94
N LYS A 288 15.30 28.62 -5.24
CA LYS A 288 14.31 29.68 -4.99
C LYS A 288 13.37 29.95 -6.18
N SER A 289 13.75 29.47 -7.36
CA SER A 289 13.05 29.75 -8.61
C SER A 289 11.60 29.28 -8.55
N VAL A 290 10.71 30.06 -9.15
CA VAL A 290 9.30 29.73 -9.29
C VAL A 290 8.87 29.99 -10.72
N GLU A 291 8.12 29.06 -11.29
CA GLU A 291 7.64 29.14 -12.67
C GLU A 291 6.13 28.93 -12.74
N LEU A 292 5.49 29.60 -13.68
CA LEU A 292 4.07 29.51 -13.99
C LEU A 292 3.89 28.82 -15.33
N TYR A 293 3.09 27.76 -15.34
CA TYR A 293 2.58 27.16 -16.57
C TYR A 293 1.23 27.78 -16.94
N ASN A 294 1.10 28.20 -18.20
CA ASN A 294 -0.18 28.61 -18.77
C ASN A 294 -0.78 27.46 -19.60
N PRO A 295 -1.86 26.80 -19.13
CA PRO A 295 -2.49 25.70 -19.86
C PRO A 295 -3.06 26.06 -21.23
N SER A 296 -3.41 27.33 -21.46
CA SER A 296 -4.01 27.77 -22.73
C SER A 296 -3.00 27.88 -23.87
N THR A 297 -1.74 28.17 -23.54
CA THR A 297 -0.65 28.34 -24.51
C THR A 297 0.39 27.22 -24.45
N GLY A 298 0.40 26.43 -23.38
CA GLY A 298 1.41 25.41 -23.14
C GLY A 298 2.80 25.98 -22.82
N THR A 299 2.89 27.24 -22.41
CA THR A 299 4.17 27.94 -22.17
C THR A 299 4.45 28.14 -20.70
N TRP A 300 5.73 28.20 -20.35
CA TRP A 300 6.22 28.53 -19.02
C TRP A 300 6.74 29.96 -18.94
N ALA A 301 6.55 30.60 -17.79
CA ALA A 301 7.10 31.92 -17.48
C ALA A 301 7.67 31.95 -16.06
N ASN A 302 8.79 32.65 -15.87
CA ASN A 302 9.30 32.93 -14.53
C ASN A 302 8.36 33.93 -13.81
N THR A 303 8.19 33.74 -12.50
CA THR A 303 7.54 34.71 -11.61
C THR A 303 8.50 35.08 -10.48
N GLY A 304 8.04 35.85 -9.48
CA GLY A 304 8.87 36.19 -8.32
C GLY A 304 9.42 34.96 -7.63
N ASN A 305 10.67 35.04 -7.19
CA ASN A 305 11.36 33.97 -6.46
C ASN A 305 10.92 33.93 -4.99
N MET A 306 10.93 32.73 -4.40
CA MET A 306 10.79 32.59 -2.95
C MET A 306 11.96 33.30 -2.24
N ASN A 307 11.74 33.79 -1.01
CA ASN A 307 12.79 34.38 -0.20
C ASN A 307 13.81 33.31 0.23
N VAL A 308 13.32 32.11 0.55
CA VAL A 308 14.13 30.95 0.97
C VAL A 308 13.98 29.80 -0.02
N GLY A 309 15.12 29.26 -0.48
CA GLY A 309 15.13 28.09 -1.36
C GLY A 309 14.78 26.84 -0.57
N ARG A 310 13.97 25.94 -1.14
CA ARG A 310 13.47 24.77 -0.41
C ARG A 310 13.09 23.63 -1.34
N GLN A 311 13.20 22.42 -0.81
CA GLN A 311 12.72 21.16 -1.39
C GLN A 311 11.93 20.40 -0.32
N HIS A 312 11.07 19.46 -0.74
CA HIS A 312 10.22 18.66 0.18
C HIS A 312 9.29 19.50 1.08
N HIS A 313 8.99 20.73 0.68
CA HIS A 313 8.02 21.61 1.34
C HIS A 313 6.59 21.22 0.96
N THR A 314 5.61 21.80 1.65
CA THR A 314 4.20 21.73 1.24
C THR A 314 3.76 23.02 0.57
N ALA A 315 2.76 22.91 -0.30
CA ALA A 315 2.15 24.04 -1.00
C ALA A 315 0.62 23.94 -0.91
N SER A 316 -0.03 24.98 -0.39
CA SER A 316 -1.46 25.01 -0.15
C SER A 316 -2.08 26.26 -0.77
N THR A 317 -2.89 26.08 -1.82
CA THR A 317 -3.70 27.17 -2.41
C THR A 317 -4.86 27.52 -1.46
N LEU A 318 -4.73 28.62 -0.75
CA LEU A 318 -5.66 29.07 0.28
C LEU A 318 -6.98 29.59 -0.34
N PRO A 319 -8.08 29.64 0.44
CA PRO A 319 -9.37 30.16 -0.04
C PRO A 319 -9.33 31.61 -0.54
N ASN A 320 -8.39 32.41 -0.05
CA ASN A 320 -8.18 33.79 -0.49
C ASN A 320 -7.34 33.90 -1.80
N GLY A 321 -6.97 32.77 -2.41
CA GLY A 321 -6.20 32.69 -3.65
C GLY A 321 -4.68 32.74 -3.47
N TYR A 322 -4.15 33.02 -2.28
CA TYR A 322 -2.71 32.97 -2.03
C TYR A 322 -2.23 31.52 -1.97
N VAL A 323 -0.96 31.28 -2.25
CA VAL A 323 -0.33 29.95 -2.03
C VAL A 323 0.57 30.05 -0.81
N LEU A 324 0.24 29.29 0.24
CA LEU A 324 1.13 29.09 1.39
C LEU A 324 2.16 28.02 1.04
N ILE A 325 3.43 28.36 1.21
CA ILE A 325 4.54 27.42 1.20
C ILE A 325 5.09 27.30 2.61
N ALA A 326 5.24 26.08 3.12
CA ALA A 326 5.70 25.84 4.48
C ALA A 326 6.74 24.73 4.56
N GLY A 327 7.76 24.95 5.39
CA GLY A 327 8.80 23.97 5.70
C GLY A 327 9.64 23.55 4.51
N GLY A 328 10.06 22.29 4.49
CA GLY A 328 11.05 21.76 3.56
C GLY A 328 12.45 21.73 4.19
N LYS A 329 13.46 21.53 3.34
CA LYS A 329 14.86 21.48 3.77
C LYS A 329 15.80 22.24 2.83
N ILE A 330 16.94 22.65 3.37
CA ILE A 330 18.08 23.21 2.64
C ILE A 330 19.27 22.28 2.89
N GLY A 331 19.77 21.62 1.84
CA GLY A 331 20.67 20.48 2.02
C GLY A 331 20.00 19.41 2.89
N ALA A 332 20.65 19.04 3.98
CA ALA A 332 20.12 18.09 4.97
C ALA A 332 19.28 18.74 6.10
N SER A 333 19.23 20.07 6.19
CA SER A 333 18.64 20.77 7.34
C SER A 333 17.16 21.10 7.12
N PRO A 334 16.23 20.60 7.96
CA PRO A 334 14.84 21.05 7.96
C PRO A 334 14.74 22.55 8.28
N ILE A 335 13.76 23.23 7.68
CA ILE A 335 13.46 24.63 7.96
C ILE A 335 12.01 24.79 8.46
N ASN A 336 11.75 25.83 9.24
CA ASN A 336 10.42 26.18 9.74
C ASN A 336 9.83 27.45 9.11
N SER A 337 10.53 28.07 8.16
CA SER A 337 10.03 29.27 7.50
C SER A 337 8.83 28.96 6.60
N ALA A 338 7.92 29.92 6.53
CA ALA A 338 6.75 29.86 5.67
C ALA A 338 6.57 31.20 4.93
N GLU A 339 6.04 31.12 3.72
CA GLU A 339 5.89 32.26 2.81
C GLU A 339 4.57 32.17 2.05
N LEU A 340 4.00 33.32 1.71
CA LEU A 340 2.78 33.46 0.93
C LEU A 340 3.11 34.03 -0.45
N TYR A 341 2.63 33.36 -1.50
CA TYR A 341 2.65 33.87 -2.86
C TYR A 341 1.34 34.57 -3.19
N ASN A 342 1.44 35.82 -3.67
CA ASN A 342 0.33 36.54 -4.26
C ASN A 342 0.31 36.31 -5.79
N PRO A 343 -0.64 35.52 -6.34
CA PRO A 343 -0.67 35.23 -7.77
C PRO A 343 -1.02 36.41 -8.67
N LEU A 344 -1.64 37.47 -8.13
CA LEU A 344 -1.98 38.68 -8.90
C LEU A 344 -0.75 39.56 -9.15
N ARG A 345 0.22 39.53 -8.22
CA ARG A 345 1.41 40.39 -8.27
C ARG A 345 2.69 39.64 -8.57
N GLY A 346 2.69 38.31 -8.42
CA GLY A 346 3.91 37.52 -8.54
C GLY A 346 4.91 37.78 -7.40
N ILE A 347 4.43 38.13 -6.21
CA ILE A 347 5.28 38.54 -5.06
C ILE A 347 5.16 37.53 -3.93
N TRP A 348 6.30 37.26 -3.28
CA TRP A 348 6.41 36.43 -2.08
C TRP A 348 6.56 37.29 -0.83
N THR A 349 5.77 36.99 0.19
CA THR A 349 5.83 37.66 1.50
C THR A 349 6.04 36.61 2.59
N SER A 350 7.05 36.80 3.44
CA SER A 350 7.25 35.96 4.61
C SER A 350 6.07 36.07 5.58
N THR A 351 5.59 34.94 6.10
CA THR A 351 4.66 34.89 7.24
C THR A 351 5.40 34.42 8.49
N ARG A 352 4.73 34.31 9.63
CA ARG A 352 5.36 33.72 10.83
C ARG A 352 5.85 32.30 10.53
N ASN A 353 6.95 31.93 11.18
CA ASN A 353 7.51 30.59 11.09
C ASN A 353 6.64 29.57 11.83
N MET A 354 6.66 28.32 11.36
CA MET A 354 6.14 27.17 12.10
C MET A 354 6.91 27.00 13.42
N ASN A 355 6.29 26.38 14.42
CA ASN A 355 6.96 26.09 15.69
C ASN A 355 8.04 25.02 15.52
N PHE A 356 7.83 24.06 14.61
CA PHE A 356 8.80 22.99 14.33
C PHE A 356 9.29 23.01 12.88
N ALA A 357 10.62 22.91 12.71
CA ALA A 357 11.25 22.77 11.40
C ALA A 357 11.06 21.34 10.88
N ARG A 358 10.55 21.20 9.65
CA ARG A 358 10.18 19.89 9.08
C ARG A 358 10.17 19.85 7.56
N TYR A 359 10.40 18.68 6.98
CA TYR A 359 10.21 18.38 5.56
C TYR A 359 9.48 17.04 5.37
N ASP A 360 8.96 16.75 4.17
CA ASP A 360 8.14 15.54 3.91
C ASP A 360 6.92 15.40 4.85
N HIS A 361 6.42 16.53 5.35
CA HIS A 361 5.19 16.63 6.11
C HIS A 361 3.99 16.74 5.15
N THR A 362 2.80 16.49 5.67
CA THR A 362 1.56 16.72 4.93
C THR A 362 0.95 18.06 5.29
N ALA A 363 0.22 18.66 4.35
CA ALA A 363 -0.57 19.88 4.57
C ALA A 363 -2.00 19.69 4.05
N SER A 364 -2.99 19.97 4.91
CA SER A 364 -4.41 19.80 4.62
C SER A 364 -5.17 21.10 4.92
N ILE A 365 -5.85 21.66 3.91
CA ILE A 365 -6.69 22.85 4.08
C ILE A 365 -8.04 22.43 4.66
N LEU A 366 -8.28 22.76 5.91
CA LEU A 366 -9.49 22.39 6.65
C LEU A 366 -10.69 23.24 6.23
N ALA A 367 -11.91 22.78 6.54
CA ALA A 367 -13.15 23.48 6.19
C ALA A 367 -13.25 24.90 6.75
N ASN A 368 -12.56 25.20 7.86
CA ASN A 368 -12.48 26.52 8.46
C ASN A 368 -11.37 27.42 7.83
N GLY A 369 -10.76 26.98 6.73
CA GLY A 369 -9.69 27.68 6.02
C GLY A 369 -8.30 27.58 6.64
N HIS A 370 -8.15 26.94 7.82
CA HIS A 370 -6.82 26.72 8.41
C HIS A 370 -6.06 25.63 7.66
N VAL A 371 -4.73 25.68 7.69
CA VAL A 371 -3.89 24.62 7.11
C VAL A 371 -3.31 23.79 8.25
N LEU A 372 -3.70 22.51 8.31
CA LEU A 372 -3.07 21.52 9.18
C LEU A 372 -1.78 21.04 8.54
N VAL A 373 -0.66 21.26 9.22
CA VAL A 373 0.64 20.65 8.91
C VAL A 373 0.90 19.54 9.93
N ALA A 374 1.18 18.32 9.46
CA ALA A 374 1.36 17.16 10.34
C ALA A 374 2.54 16.28 9.91
N GLY A 375 3.34 15.87 10.90
CA GLY A 375 4.44 14.93 10.72
C GLY A 375 5.61 15.48 9.90
N GLY A 376 6.23 14.62 9.11
CA GLY A 376 7.47 14.91 8.39
C GLY A 376 8.71 14.73 9.26
N VAL A 377 9.87 14.78 8.60
CA VAL A 377 11.16 14.66 9.28
C VAL A 377 11.55 16.01 9.89
N ALA A 378 11.80 16.01 11.19
CA ALA A 378 12.23 17.18 11.96
C ALA A 378 13.52 16.90 12.74
N SER A 379 14.28 17.94 13.11
CA SER A 379 15.46 17.79 14.00
C SER A 379 15.10 17.44 15.45
N GLY A 380 13.82 17.56 15.81
CA GLY A 380 13.28 17.21 17.13
C GLY A 380 12.05 16.33 16.98
N ASN A 381 10.94 16.72 17.60
CA ASN A 381 9.76 15.87 17.61
C ASN A 381 9.04 15.83 16.25
N SER A 382 9.03 14.65 15.62
CA SER A 382 8.53 14.43 14.26
C SER A 382 7.06 13.97 14.20
N ASP A 383 6.42 13.70 15.35
CA ASP A 383 5.01 13.32 15.44
C ASP A 383 4.08 14.52 15.76
N THR A 384 4.61 15.73 15.74
CA THR A 384 3.87 16.97 16.03
C THR A 384 3.00 17.43 14.86
N ALA A 385 1.93 18.14 15.19
CA ALA A 385 1.06 18.82 14.23
C ALA A 385 0.74 20.27 14.63
N GLU A 386 0.52 21.13 13.64
CA GLU A 386 0.31 22.56 13.81
C GLU A 386 -0.73 23.09 12.82
N LEU A 387 -1.45 24.14 13.21
CA LEU A 387 -2.45 24.84 12.39
C LEU A 387 -1.93 26.22 12.00
N TYR A 388 -1.93 26.51 10.71
CA TYR A 388 -1.78 27.87 10.19
C TYR A 388 -3.14 28.55 10.08
N ASN A 389 -3.25 29.77 10.61
CA ASN A 389 -4.40 30.64 10.39
C ASN A 389 -4.06 31.70 9.31
N PRO A 390 -4.67 31.61 8.11
CA PRO A 390 -4.43 32.59 7.04
C PRO A 390 -4.83 34.03 7.37
N SER A 391 -5.78 34.25 8.28
CA SER A 391 -6.27 35.59 8.62
C SER A 391 -5.28 36.38 9.48
N THR A 392 -4.51 35.69 10.32
CA THR A 392 -3.54 36.29 11.26
C THR A 392 -2.09 36.00 10.87
N GLY A 393 -1.86 35.04 9.98
CA GLY A 393 -0.53 34.54 9.63
C GLY A 393 0.17 33.81 10.77
N THR A 394 -0.57 33.30 11.76
CA THR A 394 -0.02 32.64 12.96
C THR A 394 -0.07 31.12 12.88
N TRP A 395 0.89 30.46 13.52
CA TRP A 395 0.92 29.01 13.73
C TRP A 395 0.57 28.68 15.18
N THR A 396 -0.24 27.63 15.38
CA THR A 396 -0.63 27.13 16.70
C THR A 396 -0.50 25.62 16.74
N THR A 397 0.14 25.09 17.78
CA THR A 397 0.26 23.63 17.97
C THR A 397 -1.11 23.01 18.24
N THR A 398 -1.35 21.82 17.70
CA THR A 398 -2.53 21.00 18.01
C THR A 398 -2.09 19.66 18.62
N GLY A 399 -2.98 18.69 18.80
CA GLY A 399 -2.61 17.38 19.31
C GLY A 399 -1.52 16.71 18.47
N ASP A 400 -0.68 15.90 19.11
CA ASP A 400 0.38 15.13 18.45
C ASP A 400 -0.16 13.80 17.93
N MET A 401 0.38 13.36 16.79
CA MET A 401 0.14 12.03 16.23
C MET A 401 0.78 10.98 17.14
N ARG A 402 0.23 9.77 17.19
CA ARG A 402 0.78 8.70 18.04
C ARG A 402 1.88 7.90 17.35
N PHE A 403 1.78 7.75 16.04
CA PHE A 403 2.58 6.76 15.33
C PHE A 403 3.44 7.35 14.22
N PHE A 404 3.02 8.41 13.54
CA PHE A 404 3.70 8.84 12.32
C PHE A 404 4.81 9.85 12.56
N GLN A 405 5.88 9.68 11.77
CA GLN A 405 6.98 10.63 11.71
C GLN A 405 7.14 11.12 10.28
N SER A 406 7.22 10.22 9.29
CA SER A 406 7.38 10.59 7.88
C SER A 406 6.72 9.56 6.97
N CYS A 407 6.73 9.83 5.65
CA CYS A 407 6.28 8.91 4.61
C CYS A 407 4.79 8.54 4.65
N HIS A 408 3.97 9.35 5.32
CA HIS A 408 2.51 9.25 5.32
C HIS A 408 1.86 10.15 4.28
N THR A 409 0.63 9.82 3.92
CA THR A 409 -0.27 10.71 3.18
C THR A 409 -1.33 11.25 4.13
N ALA A 410 -1.94 12.39 3.78
CA ALA A 410 -3.08 12.95 4.50
C ALA A 410 -4.22 13.20 3.53
N THR A 411 -5.41 12.69 3.85
CA THR A 411 -6.63 12.83 3.04
C THR A 411 -7.73 13.43 3.88
N ILE A 412 -8.30 14.56 3.44
CA ILE A 412 -9.49 15.13 4.07
C ILE A 412 -10.70 14.30 3.67
N LEU A 413 -11.45 13.81 4.64
CA LEU A 413 -12.66 13.02 4.44
C LEU A 413 -13.89 13.92 4.27
N ALA A 414 -14.99 13.35 3.78
CA ALA A 414 -16.25 14.09 3.58
C ALA A 414 -16.82 14.72 4.87
N ASN A 415 -16.52 14.15 6.04
CA ASN A 415 -16.91 14.69 7.34
C ASN A 415 -15.96 15.78 7.88
N GLY A 416 -14.92 16.14 7.13
CA GLY A 416 -13.92 17.14 7.51
C GLY A 416 -12.74 16.61 8.32
N SER A 417 -12.77 15.37 8.81
CA SER A 417 -11.62 14.75 9.48
C SER A 417 -10.48 14.50 8.51
N VAL A 418 -9.24 14.44 9.01
CA VAL A 418 -8.06 14.16 8.17
C VAL A 418 -7.53 12.77 8.49
N LEU A 419 -7.60 11.86 7.52
CA LEU A 419 -6.98 10.55 7.59
C LEU A 419 -5.49 10.68 7.27
N VAL A 420 -4.65 10.24 8.18
CA VAL A 420 -3.21 10.06 7.97
C VAL A 420 -2.90 8.57 7.89
N ALA A 421 -2.36 8.12 6.76
CA ALA A 421 -2.06 6.72 6.47
C ALA A 421 -0.64 6.54 5.94
N GLY A 422 0.00 5.41 6.27
CA GLY A 422 1.35 5.11 5.86
C GLY A 422 2.07 4.16 6.81
N PHE A 423 3.40 4.09 6.68
CA PHE A 423 4.24 3.29 7.55
C PHE A 423 4.96 4.14 8.59
N SER A 424 4.91 3.72 9.85
CA SER A 424 5.70 4.32 10.93
C SER A 424 7.02 3.58 11.11
N GLY A 425 8.13 4.26 10.77
CA GLY A 425 9.49 3.75 11.02
C GLY A 425 9.88 3.63 12.50
N LYS A 426 9.19 4.34 13.41
CA LYS A 426 9.51 4.37 14.86
C LYS A 426 9.23 3.03 15.55
N ILE A 427 8.21 2.32 15.08
CA ILE A 427 7.63 1.15 15.76
C ILE A 427 7.17 0.04 14.80
N GLY A 428 7.46 0.17 13.50
CA GLY A 428 7.05 -0.78 12.47
C GLY A 428 5.53 -0.91 12.32
N ARG A 429 4.78 0.14 12.67
CA ARG A 429 3.31 0.10 12.69
C ARG A 429 2.69 0.66 11.44
N ILE A 430 1.51 0.13 11.15
CA ILE A 430 0.70 0.39 9.95
C ILE A 430 -0.69 0.88 10.36
N ASN A 431 -0.77 1.56 11.52
CA ASN A 431 -1.99 2.08 12.14
C ASN A 431 -2.25 3.52 11.66
N PRO A 432 -3.17 3.75 10.72
CA PRO A 432 -3.57 5.09 10.33
C PRO A 432 -4.28 5.80 11.49
N GLU A 433 -4.25 7.13 11.42
CA GLU A 433 -4.83 7.99 12.43
C GLU A 433 -5.79 9.00 11.79
N LEU A 434 -6.85 9.36 12.51
CA LEU A 434 -7.79 10.41 12.14
C LEU A 434 -7.57 11.61 13.04
N TYR A 435 -7.33 12.76 12.42
CA TYR A 435 -7.40 14.05 13.09
C TYR A 435 -8.82 14.59 13.04
N ASN A 436 -9.36 14.99 14.19
CA ASN A 436 -10.62 15.74 14.28
C ASN A 436 -10.33 17.25 14.42
N PRO A 437 -10.62 18.07 13.40
CA PRO A 437 -10.41 19.52 13.45
C PRO A 437 -11.15 20.28 14.54
N SER A 438 -12.30 19.75 15.00
CA SER A 438 -13.13 20.45 16.00
C SER A 438 -12.56 20.32 17.42
N THR A 439 -11.87 19.22 17.71
CA THR A 439 -11.28 18.94 19.03
C THR A 439 -9.77 19.04 19.06
N GLY A 440 -9.10 19.04 17.89
CA GLY A 440 -7.64 19.00 17.80
C GLY A 440 -7.02 17.68 18.23
N THR A 441 -7.79 16.59 18.25
CA THR A 441 -7.35 15.29 18.77
C THR A 441 -7.16 14.26 17.66
N TRP A 442 -6.16 13.40 17.82
CA TRP A 442 -5.94 12.23 16.98
C TRP A 442 -6.60 10.98 17.57
N THR A 443 -7.17 10.13 16.73
CA THR A 443 -7.69 8.81 17.09
C THR A 443 -7.19 7.76 16.09
N THR A 444 -7.10 6.49 16.51
CA THR A 444 -6.64 5.41 15.63
C THR A 444 -7.78 4.85 14.80
N THR A 445 -7.50 4.48 13.54
CA THR A 445 -8.46 3.76 12.68
C THR A 445 -8.30 2.24 12.79
N GLY A 446 -9.04 1.48 11.96
CA GLY A 446 -8.65 0.13 11.60
C GLY A 446 -7.23 0.07 11.02
N ILE A 447 -6.63 -1.11 11.02
CA ILE A 447 -5.23 -1.34 10.63
C ILE A 447 -5.15 -1.57 9.12
N MET A 448 -4.15 -1.00 8.44
CA MET A 448 -3.88 -1.35 7.03
C MET A 448 -3.40 -2.79 6.91
N ASN A 449 -3.53 -3.40 5.73
CA ASN A 449 -2.98 -4.73 5.49
C ASN A 449 -1.46 -4.68 5.25
N HIS A 450 -0.97 -3.60 4.63
CA HIS A 450 0.46 -3.42 4.36
C HIS A 450 0.94 -2.03 4.76
N GLY A 451 2.11 -1.97 5.40
CA GLY A 451 2.85 -0.72 5.58
C GLY A 451 3.36 -0.23 4.24
N ARG A 452 3.36 1.09 4.02
CA ARG A 452 3.79 1.66 2.75
C ARG A 452 4.35 3.06 2.94
N CYS A 453 5.54 3.29 2.41
CA CYS A 453 6.16 4.60 2.25
C CYS A 453 6.08 5.04 0.79
N ALA A 454 6.15 6.35 0.55
CA ALA A 454 6.18 6.92 -0.81
C ALA A 454 4.97 6.51 -1.68
N HIS A 455 3.85 6.25 -1.02
CA HIS A 455 2.57 5.93 -1.63
C HIS A 455 1.76 7.19 -1.88
N THR A 456 0.64 7.06 -2.60
CA THR A 456 -0.35 8.12 -2.76
C THR A 456 -1.70 7.68 -2.25
N ALA A 457 -2.48 8.64 -1.75
CA ALA A 457 -3.85 8.43 -1.30
C ALA A 457 -4.79 9.39 -2.06
N SER A 458 -5.97 8.89 -2.46
CA SER A 458 -6.97 9.65 -3.21
C SER A 458 -8.35 9.42 -2.61
N LEU A 459 -9.05 10.51 -2.28
CA LEU A 459 -10.45 10.45 -1.93
C LEU A 459 -11.27 10.17 -3.19
N LEU A 460 -12.09 9.12 -3.14
CA LEU A 460 -12.99 8.72 -4.20
C LEU A 460 -14.36 9.38 -4.04
N ALA A 461 -15.12 9.47 -5.13
CA ALA A 461 -16.46 10.08 -5.14
C ALA A 461 -17.46 9.37 -4.19
N ASN A 462 -17.26 8.08 -3.92
CA ASN A 462 -18.06 7.30 -2.98
C ASN A 462 -17.64 7.51 -1.51
N GLY A 463 -16.66 8.38 -1.23
CA GLY A 463 -16.16 8.69 0.10
C GLY A 463 -15.07 7.76 0.63
N TYR A 464 -14.72 6.69 -0.10
CA TYR A 464 -13.61 5.83 0.27
C TYR A 464 -12.27 6.51 -0.03
N VAL A 465 -11.21 6.12 0.68
CA VAL A 465 -9.84 6.56 0.36
C VAL A 465 -9.10 5.41 -0.28
N LEU A 466 -8.72 5.56 -1.55
CA LEU A 466 -7.82 4.65 -2.24
C LEU A 466 -6.38 4.99 -1.85
N VAL A 467 -5.70 4.02 -1.26
CA VAL A 467 -4.27 4.12 -0.98
C VAL A 467 -3.55 3.17 -1.91
N THR A 468 -2.74 3.75 -2.79
CA THR A 468 -2.05 2.99 -3.84
C THR A 468 -0.68 2.53 -3.37
N ASN A 469 0.07 1.88 -4.26
CA ASN A 469 1.36 1.22 -4.01
C ASN A 469 2.38 2.07 -3.23
N GLY A 470 3.47 1.44 -2.84
CA GLY A 470 4.60 2.08 -2.17
C GLY A 470 5.62 1.02 -1.81
N LYS A 471 6.58 1.36 -0.95
CA LYS A 471 7.58 0.41 -0.47
C LYS A 471 7.23 -0.10 0.94
N SER A 472 7.27 -1.41 1.13
CA SER A 472 7.09 -2.09 2.43
C SER A 472 8.25 -3.04 2.69
N GLY A 473 9.00 -2.87 3.78
CA GLY A 473 10.02 -3.86 4.19
C GLY A 473 11.14 -4.15 3.18
N GLY A 474 11.35 -3.30 2.17
CA GLY A 474 12.31 -3.53 1.07
C GLY A 474 11.66 -3.82 -0.28
N ASP A 475 10.42 -4.32 -0.28
CA ASP A 475 9.72 -4.75 -1.48
C ASP A 475 8.74 -3.70 -2.00
N TYR A 476 8.61 -3.63 -3.33
CA TYR A 476 7.59 -2.82 -4.00
C TYR A 476 6.23 -3.50 -3.82
N SER A 477 5.30 -2.85 -3.12
CA SER A 477 3.92 -3.31 -3.03
C SER A 477 3.19 -2.99 -4.34
N HIS A 478 2.43 -3.96 -4.85
CA HIS A 478 1.46 -3.80 -5.94
C HIS A 478 0.02 -4.04 -5.49
N SER A 479 -0.23 -3.88 -4.19
CA SER A 479 -1.50 -4.15 -3.51
C SER A 479 -2.12 -2.85 -2.98
N PRO A 480 -2.95 -2.16 -3.77
CA PRO A 480 -3.71 -1.03 -3.27
C PRO A 480 -4.79 -1.47 -2.28
N GLU A 481 -5.13 -0.56 -1.38
CA GLU A 481 -6.15 -0.77 -0.35
C GLU A 481 -7.13 0.39 -0.32
N LEU A 482 -8.36 0.09 0.07
CA LEU A 482 -9.43 1.06 0.28
C LEU A 482 -9.71 1.20 1.77
N TYR A 483 -9.78 2.43 2.24
CA TYR A 483 -10.32 2.76 3.55
C TYR A 483 -11.79 3.15 3.43
N ASN A 484 -12.64 2.50 4.21
CA ASN A 484 -14.04 2.88 4.39
C ASN A 484 -14.18 3.72 5.67
N PRO A 485 -14.47 5.03 5.57
CA PRO A 485 -14.61 5.88 6.75
C PRO A 485 -15.88 5.59 7.57
N SER A 486 -16.90 4.96 6.99
CA SER A 486 -18.15 4.66 7.71
C SER A 486 -18.00 3.47 8.67
N THR A 487 -17.20 2.48 8.30
CA THR A 487 -16.94 1.27 9.09
C THR A 487 -15.57 1.29 9.76
N ASN A 488 -14.72 2.26 9.42
CA ASN A 488 -13.35 2.37 9.90
C ASN A 488 -12.47 1.16 9.56
N THR A 489 -12.70 0.54 8.39
CA THR A 489 -12.03 -0.69 7.94
C THR A 489 -11.23 -0.50 6.67
N TRP A 490 -10.20 -1.33 6.51
CA TRP A 490 -9.37 -1.41 5.30
C TRP A 490 -9.66 -2.70 4.54
N THR A 491 -9.82 -2.58 3.23
CA THR A 491 -10.06 -3.70 2.32
C THR A 491 -9.07 -3.67 1.17
N MET A 492 -8.49 -4.82 0.84
CA MET A 492 -7.65 -4.97 -0.33
C MET A 492 -8.48 -4.78 -1.61
N THR A 493 -7.89 -4.12 -2.60
CA THR A 493 -8.43 -4.03 -3.97
C THR A 493 -7.75 -5.05 -4.89
N GLY A 494 -8.13 -5.07 -6.17
CA GLY A 494 -7.33 -5.73 -7.20
C GLY A 494 -5.91 -5.15 -7.27
N ASN A 495 -4.93 -5.98 -7.64
CA ASN A 495 -3.55 -5.54 -7.77
C ASN A 495 -3.37 -4.60 -8.97
N MET A 496 -2.48 -3.62 -8.81
CA MET A 496 -1.92 -2.87 -9.94
C MET A 496 -1.05 -3.78 -10.81
N ASN A 497 -0.94 -3.45 -12.10
CA ASN A 497 -0.10 -4.20 -13.03
C ASN A 497 1.39 -3.91 -12.81
N VAL A 498 1.73 -2.71 -12.32
CA VAL A 498 3.12 -2.32 -12.02
C VAL A 498 3.25 -1.82 -10.58
N ALA A 499 4.16 -2.46 -9.83
CA ALA A 499 4.56 -2.02 -8.49
C ALA A 499 5.38 -0.73 -8.59
N ARG A 500 5.10 0.25 -7.74
CA ARG A 500 5.70 1.59 -7.85
C ARG A 500 5.72 2.35 -6.53
N MET A 501 6.68 3.25 -6.39
CA MET A 501 6.74 4.28 -5.35
C MET A 501 7.10 5.64 -5.96
N TYR A 502 6.93 6.73 -5.22
CA TYR A 502 7.19 8.10 -5.70
C TYR A 502 6.42 8.48 -6.98
N HIS A 503 5.35 7.74 -7.27
CA HIS A 503 4.38 8.05 -8.33
C HIS A 503 3.43 9.15 -7.88
N THR A 504 2.67 9.67 -8.84
CA THR A 504 1.56 10.58 -8.55
C THR A 504 0.23 9.88 -8.80
N ALA A 505 -0.80 10.31 -8.08
CA ALA A 505 -2.18 9.92 -8.31
C ALA A 505 -3.04 11.17 -8.52
N SER A 506 -3.89 11.17 -9.54
CA SER A 506 -4.79 12.27 -9.87
C SER A 506 -6.21 11.74 -10.07
N THR A 507 -7.16 12.21 -9.26
CA THR A 507 -8.59 11.95 -9.49
C THR A 507 -9.05 12.73 -10.71
N LEU A 508 -9.63 12.01 -11.67
CA LEU A 508 -10.12 12.53 -12.94
C LEU A 508 -11.60 12.90 -12.85
N ALA A 509 -12.08 13.73 -13.79
CA ALA A 509 -13.48 14.17 -13.83
C ALA A 509 -14.50 13.03 -13.99
N ASN A 510 -14.09 11.92 -14.60
CA ASN A 510 -14.91 10.71 -14.73
C ASN A 510 -14.90 9.82 -13.47
N GLY A 511 -14.25 10.26 -12.38
CA GLY A 511 -14.15 9.52 -11.12
C GLY A 511 -13.02 8.48 -11.07
N TYR A 512 -12.25 8.31 -12.15
CA TYR A 512 -11.12 7.38 -12.18
C TYR A 512 -9.92 8.01 -11.47
N VAL A 513 -9.00 7.19 -10.97
CA VAL A 513 -7.73 7.68 -10.45
C VAL A 513 -6.62 7.29 -11.42
N LEU A 514 -5.97 8.29 -12.01
CA LEU A 514 -4.76 8.10 -12.81
C LEU A 514 -3.56 7.98 -11.89
N VAL A 515 -2.87 6.84 -11.95
CA VAL A 515 -1.58 6.62 -11.30
C VAL A 515 -0.49 6.60 -12.36
N THR A 516 0.53 7.45 -12.23
CA THR A 516 1.54 7.61 -13.28
C THR A 516 2.96 7.75 -12.75
N GLY A 517 3.91 7.20 -13.52
CA GLY A 517 5.34 7.24 -13.26
C GLY A 517 5.73 6.59 -11.94
N GLY A 518 6.74 7.15 -11.31
CA GLY A 518 7.36 6.65 -10.09
C GLY A 518 8.62 5.84 -10.38
N GLU A 519 9.02 5.05 -9.41
CA GLU A 519 10.17 4.16 -9.42
C GLU A 519 9.70 2.72 -9.28
N SER A 520 10.26 1.82 -10.08
CA SER A 520 10.05 0.38 -10.01
C SER A 520 11.38 -0.32 -10.27
N SER A 521 11.74 -1.29 -9.43
CA SER A 521 13.02 -2.00 -9.55
C SER A 521 14.25 -1.07 -9.66
N GLU A 522 14.25 0.02 -8.90
CA GLU A 522 15.31 1.05 -8.82
C GLU A 522 15.39 1.99 -10.02
N ASP A 523 14.55 1.80 -11.04
CA ASP A 523 14.49 2.65 -12.21
C ASP A 523 13.22 3.52 -12.22
N ALA A 524 13.38 4.75 -12.69
CA ALA A 524 12.23 5.58 -13.02
C ALA A 524 11.41 4.91 -14.13
N ILE A 525 10.09 4.92 -14.00
CA ILE A 525 9.17 4.34 -15.00
C ILE A 525 8.29 5.43 -15.63
N ASN A 526 7.79 5.17 -16.84
CA ASN A 526 6.89 6.04 -17.58
C ASN A 526 5.47 5.48 -17.72
N THR A 527 5.19 4.32 -17.12
CA THR A 527 3.89 3.65 -17.27
C THR A 527 2.81 4.33 -16.42
N ALA A 528 1.58 4.26 -16.91
CA ALA A 528 0.42 4.77 -16.20
C ALA A 528 -0.74 3.77 -16.20
N GLU A 529 -1.54 3.83 -15.14
CA GLU A 529 -2.68 2.94 -14.89
C GLU A 529 -3.87 3.75 -14.37
N LEU A 530 -5.06 3.30 -14.69
CA LEU A 530 -6.32 3.87 -14.22
C LEU A 530 -6.96 2.90 -13.22
N TYR A 531 -7.33 3.44 -12.07
CA TYR A 531 -8.24 2.79 -11.15
C TYR A 531 -9.68 3.23 -11.43
N GLN A 532 -10.56 2.25 -11.59
CA GLN A 532 -12.00 2.45 -11.64
C GLN A 532 -12.61 1.82 -10.39
N SER A 533 -13.28 2.63 -9.57
CA SER A 533 -14.08 2.10 -8.46
C SER A 533 -15.25 1.31 -9.05
N ILE A 534 -15.30 0.02 -8.75
CA ILE A 534 -16.50 -0.78 -8.96
C ILE A 534 -17.39 -0.45 -7.75
N SER A 535 -18.47 0.29 -7.97
CA SER A 535 -19.49 0.43 -6.92
C SER A 535 -19.93 -0.98 -6.50
N PRO A 536 -20.05 -1.26 -5.18
CA PRO A 536 -20.62 -2.51 -4.69
C PRO A 536 -21.99 -2.82 -5.27
#